data_AF-A0A7V6W360-F1
#
_entry.id   AF-A0A7V6W360-F1
#
_cell.length_a   1.000
_cell.length_b   1.000
_cell.length_c   1.000
_cell.angle_alpha   90.00
_cell.angle_beta   90.00
_cell.angle_gamma   90.00
#
_symmetry.space_group_name_H-M   'P 1'
#
loop_
_entity.id
_entity.type
_entity.pdbx_description
1 polymer ?
#
loop_
_entity_poly.entity_id
_entity_poly.type
_entity_poly.pdbx_seq_one_letter_code
_entity_poly.pdbx_strand_id
1 'polypeptide(L)'
;MKKKKNNKGFTLAELLAVIVILAIIIVLLMPAAMDTMERSRQRGFRMFAQKVATAAREKFNVDLMFDEIDGGTTKCYTLEQLGLDEHGSYRGLVKIVVDANLIPGDHTISLTDRSYSITDANFTELDTVDLDEPKPDTTTFTCP
;
A
#
# COMPACT_ATOMS: atom_id res chain seq x y z
N MET A 1 -61.36 -42.53 -6.44
CA MET A 1 -60.53 -42.35 -5.21
C MET A 1 -59.89 -40.97 -5.23
N LYS A 2 -60.20 -40.07 -4.27
CA LYS A 2 -59.61 -38.71 -4.22
C LYS A 2 -58.44 -38.67 -3.24
N LYS A 3 -57.23 -38.42 -3.75
CA LYS A 3 -55.98 -38.24 -2.96
C LYS A 3 -56.02 -36.88 -2.26
N LYS A 4 -56.01 -36.87 -0.92
CA LYS A 4 -55.91 -35.67 -0.09
C LYS A 4 -54.46 -35.19 -0.10
N LYS A 5 -54.17 -34.04 -0.72
CA LYS A 5 -52.83 -33.42 -0.70
C LYS A 5 -52.65 -32.71 0.64
N ASN A 6 -51.64 -33.13 1.39
CA ASN A 6 -51.30 -32.57 2.70
C ASN A 6 -50.37 -31.38 2.48
N ASN A 7 -50.94 -30.19 2.27
CA ASN A 7 -50.17 -28.96 2.13
C ASN A 7 -49.83 -28.42 3.52
N LYS A 8 -48.83 -29.01 4.18
CA LYS A 8 -48.21 -28.41 5.37
C LYS A 8 -47.31 -27.28 4.89
N GLY A 9 -47.86 -26.06 4.84
CA GLY A 9 -47.07 -24.85 4.60
C GLY A 9 -46.23 -24.51 5.83
N PHE A 10 -45.13 -23.79 5.60
CA PHE A 10 -44.32 -23.23 6.68
C PHE A 10 -45.17 -22.35 7.59
N THR A 11 -45.04 -22.54 8.90
CA THR A 11 -45.70 -21.68 9.88
C THR A 11 -44.92 -20.37 10.03
N LEU A 12 -45.61 -19.27 10.36
CA LEU A 12 -44.95 -17.97 10.60
C LEU A 12 -43.93 -18.06 11.75
N ALA A 13 -44.18 -18.90 12.74
CA ALA A 13 -43.28 -19.10 13.88
C ALA A 13 -41.96 -19.76 13.48
N GLU A 14 -41.99 -20.76 12.59
CA GLU A 14 -40.78 -21.38 12.04
C GLU A 14 -39.94 -20.37 11.25
N LEU A 15 -40.60 -19.54 10.44
CA LEU A 15 -39.91 -18.53 9.63
C LEU A 15 -39.30 -17.43 10.51
N LEU A 16 -40.00 -17.04 11.59
CA LEU A 16 -39.53 -16.03 12.54
C LEU A 16 -38.30 -16.52 13.31
N ALA A 17 -38.29 -17.78 13.77
CA ALA A 17 -37.14 -18.33 14.48
C ALA A 17 -35.87 -18.32 13.61
N VAL A 18 -36.01 -18.61 12.32
CA VAL A 18 -34.89 -18.64 11.36
C VAL A 18 -34.29 -17.26 11.15
N ILE A 19 -35.11 -16.22 10.95
CA ILE A 19 -34.60 -14.86 10.74
C ILE A 19 -33.91 -14.30 11.99
N VAL A 20 -34.39 -14.67 13.19
CA VAL A 20 -33.77 -14.24 14.46
C VAL A 20 -32.38 -14.83 14.61
N ILE A 21 -32.21 -16.13 14.33
CA ILE A 21 -30.90 -16.79 14.41
C ILE A 21 -29.95 -16.22 13.34
N LEU A 22 -30.44 -15.99 12.11
CA LEU A 22 -29.66 -15.35 11.04
C LEU A 22 -29.16 -13.96 11.44
N ALA A 23 -30.01 -13.13 12.05
CA ALA A 23 -29.63 -11.80 12.51
C ALA A 23 -28.52 -11.84 13.57
N ILE A 24 -28.62 -12.75 14.55
CA ILE A 24 -27.60 -12.93 15.60
C ILE A 24 -26.25 -13.33 15.00
N ILE A 25 -26.25 -14.27 14.04
CA ILE A 25 -25.01 -14.72 13.37
C ILE A 25 -24.35 -13.55 12.61
N ILE A 26 -25.11 -12.74 11.88
CA ILE A 26 -24.56 -11.60 11.11
C ILE A 26 -23.91 -10.56 12.03
N VAL A 27 -24.54 -10.22 13.15
CA VAL A 27 -24.02 -9.22 14.12
C VAL A 27 -22.68 -9.64 14.72
N LEU A 28 -22.49 -10.95 14.99
CA LEU A 28 -21.23 -11.47 15.50
C LEU A 28 -20.12 -11.56 14.44
N LEU A 29 -20.49 -11.68 13.16
CA LEU A 29 -19.54 -11.84 12.05
C LEU A 29 -19.01 -10.51 11.49
N MET A 30 -19.79 -9.43 11.55
CA MET A 30 -19.40 -8.11 11.03
C MET A 30 -18.07 -7.53 11.57
N PRO A 31 -17.72 -7.60 12.87
CA PRO A 31 -16.54 -6.90 13.39
C PRO A 31 -15.21 -7.42 12.80
N ALA A 32 -15.14 -8.67 12.34
CA ALA A 32 -13.89 -9.27 11.85
C ALA A 32 -13.44 -8.77 10.45
N ALA A 33 -14.35 -8.17 9.67
CA ALA A 33 -14.07 -7.83 8.27
C ALA A 33 -13.42 -6.46 8.08
N MET A 34 -13.56 -5.53 9.04
CA MET A 34 -13.12 -4.14 8.84
C MET A 34 -11.61 -3.95 9.07
N ASP A 35 -11.05 -4.56 10.12
CA ASP A 35 -9.62 -4.42 10.46
C ASP A 35 -8.69 -5.12 9.47
N THR A 36 -9.18 -6.17 8.79
CA THR A 36 -8.37 -6.94 7.84
C THR A 36 -8.15 -6.20 6.51
N MET A 37 -9.13 -5.40 6.09
CA MET A 37 -9.06 -4.63 4.86
C MET A 37 -8.03 -3.50 4.96
N GLU A 38 -8.00 -2.78 6.09
CA GLU A 38 -7.04 -1.72 6.34
C GLU A 38 -5.60 -2.24 6.37
N ARG A 39 -5.36 -3.33 7.12
CA ARG A 39 -4.06 -3.99 7.16
C ARG A 39 -3.59 -4.48 5.79
N SER A 40 -4.51 -4.95 4.94
CA SER A 40 -4.17 -5.39 3.58
C SER A 40 -3.74 -4.21 2.70
N ARG A 41 -4.40 -3.05 2.83
CA ARG A 41 -4.05 -1.84 2.08
C ARG A 41 -2.68 -1.29 2.50
N GLN A 42 -2.45 -1.19 3.82
CA GLN A 42 -1.16 -0.78 4.38
C GLN A 42 -0.02 -1.70 3.93
N ARG A 43 -0.23 -3.03 3.95
CA ARG A 43 0.75 -4.00 3.44
C ARG A 43 1.01 -3.80 1.94
N GLY A 44 -0.03 -3.59 1.14
CA GLY A 44 0.12 -3.33 -0.29
C GLY A 44 0.98 -2.09 -0.58
N PHE A 45 0.74 -1.02 0.18
CA PHE A 45 1.53 0.21 0.08
C PHE A 45 3.01 -0.02 0.45
N ARG A 46 3.28 -0.71 1.57
CA ARG A 46 4.65 -1.07 1.98
C ARG A 46 5.37 -1.92 0.94
N MET A 47 4.70 -2.93 0.39
CA MET A 47 5.25 -3.77 -0.68
C MET A 47 5.62 -2.93 -1.92
N PHE A 48 4.78 -1.96 -2.28
CA PHE A 48 5.10 -1.06 -3.39
C PHE A 48 6.28 -0.15 -3.06
N ALA A 49 6.35 0.42 -1.85
CA ALA A 49 7.49 1.21 -1.40
C ALA A 49 8.81 0.41 -1.46
N GLN A 50 8.79 -0.86 -1.04
CA GLN A 50 9.94 -1.77 -1.16
C GLN A 50 10.34 -2.04 -2.61
N LYS A 51 9.35 -2.19 -3.51
CA LYS A 51 9.60 -2.34 -4.95
C LYS A 51 10.28 -1.11 -5.53
N VAL A 52 9.76 0.09 -5.20
CA VAL A 52 10.35 1.37 -5.62
C VAL A 52 11.77 1.53 -5.09
N ALA A 53 11.99 1.23 -3.81
CA ALA A 53 13.30 1.25 -3.19
C ALA A 53 14.29 0.30 -3.90
N THR A 54 13.88 -0.93 -4.18
CA THR A 54 14.72 -1.91 -4.87
C THR A 54 15.06 -1.46 -6.30
N ALA A 55 14.07 -0.98 -7.06
CA ALA A 55 14.27 -0.46 -8.40
C ALA A 55 15.22 0.75 -8.42
N ALA A 56 15.10 1.64 -7.43
CA ALA A 56 15.97 2.81 -7.34
C ALA A 56 17.42 2.44 -6.99
N ARG A 57 17.64 1.45 -6.13
CA ARG A 57 19.00 0.91 -5.90
C ARG A 57 19.59 0.29 -7.15
N GLU A 58 18.80 -0.47 -7.89
CA GLU A 58 19.26 -1.08 -9.14
C GLU A 58 19.66 0.00 -10.15
N LYS A 59 18.79 0.99 -10.37
CA LYS A 59 19.08 2.10 -11.27
C LYS A 59 20.29 2.92 -10.82
N PHE A 60 20.41 3.20 -9.53
CA PHE A 60 21.57 3.86 -8.97
C PHE A 60 22.88 3.11 -9.23
N ASN A 61 22.89 1.78 -9.05
CA ASN A 61 24.07 0.98 -9.37
C ASN A 61 24.42 1.03 -10.86
N VAL A 62 23.42 1.05 -11.73
CA VAL A 62 23.61 1.21 -13.18
C VAL A 62 24.24 2.57 -13.48
N ASP A 63 23.71 3.65 -12.92
CA ASP A 63 24.21 5.01 -13.14
C ASP A 63 25.65 5.19 -12.59
N LEU A 64 25.98 4.53 -11.46
CA LEU A 64 27.36 4.48 -10.94
C LEU A 64 28.32 3.79 -11.92
N MET A 65 27.88 2.72 -12.60
CA MET A 65 28.72 2.01 -13.57
C MET A 65 28.99 2.82 -14.84
N PHE A 66 28.13 3.79 -15.14
CA PHE A 66 28.25 4.67 -16.31
C PHE A 66 28.84 6.06 -16.00
N ASP A 67 29.37 6.26 -14.79
CA ASP A 67 29.98 7.53 -14.35
C ASP A 67 29.01 8.73 -14.46
N GLU A 68 27.71 8.46 -14.27
CA GLU A 68 26.63 9.47 -14.34
C GLU A 68 26.35 10.13 -12.98
N ILE A 69 27.16 9.78 -11.97
CA ILE A 69 27.00 10.22 -10.59
C ILE A 69 28.31 10.81 -10.05
N ASP A 70 28.26 12.10 -9.74
CA ASP A 70 29.36 12.80 -9.08
C ASP A 70 29.31 12.54 -7.57
N GLY A 71 30.48 12.28 -6.98
CA GLY A 71 30.63 12.17 -5.52
C GLY A 71 30.23 13.48 -4.83
N GLY A 72 29.54 13.37 -3.68
CA GLY A 72 29.05 14.52 -2.92
C GLY A 72 27.73 15.11 -3.44
N THR A 73 27.05 14.44 -4.38
CA THR A 73 25.75 14.88 -4.92
C THR A 73 24.59 14.05 -4.39
N THR A 74 23.39 14.63 -4.42
CA THR A 74 22.14 13.89 -4.16
C THR A 74 21.51 13.53 -5.50
N LYS A 75 21.23 12.24 -5.71
CA LYS A 75 20.53 11.77 -6.91
C LYS A 75 19.11 11.38 -6.54
N CYS A 76 18.17 11.77 -7.40
CA CYS A 76 16.77 11.42 -7.22
C CYS A 76 16.23 10.63 -8.39
N TYR A 77 15.38 9.66 -8.07
CA TYR A 77 14.68 8.83 -9.04
C TYR A 77 13.18 8.98 -8.86
N THR A 78 12.50 9.43 -9.92
CA THR A 78 11.03 9.45 -9.97
C THR A 78 10.50 8.05 -10.33
N LEU A 79 9.23 7.78 -10.04
CA LEU A 79 8.61 6.50 -10.42
C LEU A 79 8.68 6.23 -11.93
N GLU A 80 8.60 7.28 -12.76
CA GLU A 80 8.74 7.19 -14.21
C GLU A 80 10.14 6.72 -14.63
N GLN A 81 11.18 7.27 -14.02
CA GLN A 81 12.57 6.85 -14.29
C GLN A 81 12.84 5.39 -13.85
N LEU A 82 12.03 4.87 -12.95
CA LEU A 82 12.06 3.50 -12.44
C LEU A 82 11.11 2.55 -13.19
N GLY A 83 10.33 3.05 -14.16
CA GLY A 83 9.33 2.25 -14.89
C GLY A 83 8.19 1.75 -14.01
N LEU A 84 7.79 2.54 -13.01
CA LEU A 84 6.75 2.21 -12.03
C LEU A 84 5.54 3.15 -12.08
N ASP A 85 5.47 4.01 -13.09
CA ASP A 85 4.41 4.99 -13.33
C ASP A 85 3.05 4.36 -13.70
N GLU A 86 3.05 3.17 -14.29
CA GLU A 86 1.80 2.46 -14.65
C GLU A 86 1.11 1.79 -13.45
N HIS A 87 1.78 1.70 -12.30
CA HIS A 87 1.24 1.04 -11.12
C HIS A 87 0.36 2.00 -10.32
N GLY A 88 -0.88 2.26 -10.78
CA GLY A 88 -1.92 2.92 -9.98
C GLY A 88 -1.75 4.43 -9.77
N SER A 89 -2.26 4.97 -8.66
CA SER A 89 -2.20 6.41 -8.33
C SER A 89 -1.02 6.77 -7.43
N TYR A 90 0.07 6.01 -7.52
CA TYR A 90 1.26 6.24 -6.71
C TYR A 90 2.10 7.37 -7.31
N ARG A 91 2.62 8.23 -6.44
CA ARG A 91 3.48 9.35 -6.79
C ARG A 91 4.59 9.44 -5.76
N GLY A 92 5.79 9.82 -6.16
CA GLY A 92 6.91 9.85 -5.24
C GLY A 92 8.25 10.07 -5.91
N LEU A 93 9.27 10.15 -5.07
CA LEU A 93 10.66 10.09 -5.48
C LEU A 93 11.47 9.29 -4.46
N VAL A 94 12.57 8.76 -4.92
CA VAL A 94 13.64 8.23 -4.07
C VAL A 94 14.77 9.24 -4.10
N LYS A 95 15.37 9.54 -2.94
CA LYS A 95 16.62 10.29 -2.84
C LYS A 95 17.73 9.36 -2.35
N ILE A 96 18.89 9.46 -3.00
CA ILE A 96 20.11 8.76 -2.60
C ILE A 96 21.20 9.81 -2.46
N VAL A 97 21.69 9.98 -1.23
CA VAL A 97 22.82 10.86 -0.95
C VAL A 97 24.11 10.09 -1.24
N VAL A 98 24.99 10.66 -2.05
CA VAL A 98 26.26 10.05 -2.43
C VAL A 98 27.39 10.85 -1.80
N ASP A 99 28.27 10.18 -1.05
CA ASP A 99 29.46 10.81 -0.47
C ASP A 99 30.49 11.15 -1.58
N ALA A 100 31.46 12.01 -1.27
CA ALA A 100 32.59 12.32 -2.15
C ALA A 100 33.37 11.08 -2.63
N ASN A 101 33.29 9.98 -1.89
CA ASN A 101 33.92 8.69 -2.23
C ASN A 101 33.03 7.76 -3.09
N LEU A 102 31.93 8.26 -3.66
CA LEU A 102 30.91 7.47 -4.40
C LEU A 102 30.26 6.35 -3.57
N ILE A 103 30.32 6.48 -2.24
CA ILE A 103 29.65 5.55 -1.34
C ILE A 103 28.23 6.07 -1.13
N PRO A 104 27.19 5.27 -1.40
CA PRO A 104 25.83 5.66 -1.05
C PRO A 104 25.70 5.78 0.47
N GLY A 105 25.29 6.96 0.94
CA GLY A 105 24.96 7.24 2.32
C GLY A 105 23.48 6.95 2.59
N ASP A 106 22.73 7.96 3.04
CA ASP A 106 21.33 7.78 3.37
C ASP A 106 20.45 7.58 2.12
N HIS A 107 19.67 6.50 2.15
CA HIS A 107 18.64 6.19 1.16
C HIS A 107 17.27 6.51 1.74
N THR A 108 16.62 7.54 1.21
CA THR A 108 15.28 7.95 1.64
C THR A 108 14.28 7.84 0.51
N ILE A 109 13.07 7.39 0.84
CA ILE A 109 11.96 7.31 -0.11
C ILE A 109 10.80 8.17 0.39
N SER A 110 10.24 8.94 -0.53
CA SER A 110 9.01 9.68 -0.31
C SER A 110 7.99 9.21 -1.34
N LEU A 111 6.89 8.63 -0.87
CA LEU A 111 5.88 7.99 -1.70
C LEU A 111 4.49 8.33 -1.15
N THR A 112 3.54 8.59 -2.03
CA THR A 112 2.14 8.83 -1.70
C THR A 112 1.24 8.11 -2.68
N ASP A 113 0.07 7.68 -2.21
CA ASP A 113 -1.04 7.25 -3.07
C ASP A 113 -2.33 7.98 -2.66
N ARG A 114 -3.51 7.43 -2.96
CA ARG A 114 -4.81 8.00 -2.56
C ARG A 114 -5.20 7.77 -1.10
N SER A 115 -4.52 6.87 -0.41
CA SER A 115 -4.90 6.34 0.92
C SER A 115 -3.80 6.49 1.97
N TYR A 116 -2.52 6.59 1.60
CA TYR A 116 -1.38 6.70 2.51
C TYR A 116 -0.25 7.52 1.89
N SER A 117 0.62 8.03 2.76
CA SER A 117 1.88 8.66 2.38
C SER A 117 3.00 8.31 3.35
N ILE A 118 4.22 8.24 2.83
CA ILE A 118 5.48 8.17 3.57
C ILE A 118 6.40 9.25 3.04
N THR A 119 7.09 9.95 3.93
CA THR A 119 8.01 11.05 3.57
C THR A 119 9.36 10.80 4.21
N ASP A 120 10.42 10.91 3.41
CA ASP A 120 11.82 10.73 3.79
C ASP A 120 12.09 9.47 4.64
N ALA A 121 11.38 8.37 4.36
CA ALA A 121 11.53 7.11 5.08
C ALA A 121 12.81 6.39 4.66
N ASN A 122 13.56 5.84 5.62
CA ASN A 122 14.74 5.05 5.28
C ASN A 122 14.35 3.69 4.68
N PHE A 123 15.12 3.23 3.70
CA PHE A 123 14.89 1.95 3.04
C PHE A 123 14.91 0.75 3.98
N THR A 124 15.65 0.82 5.09
CA THR A 124 15.71 -0.26 6.09
C THR A 124 14.50 -0.30 7.02
N GLU A 125 13.72 0.77 7.07
CA GLU A 125 12.62 0.95 8.03
C GLU A 125 11.25 0.96 7.37
N LEU A 126 11.15 0.59 6.08
CA LEU A 126 9.88 0.62 5.33
C LEU A 126 8.79 -0.29 5.89
N ASP A 127 9.17 -1.33 6.62
CA ASP A 127 8.21 -2.23 7.27
C ASP A 127 7.66 -1.69 8.58
N THR A 128 8.44 -0.83 9.26
CA THR A 128 8.14 -0.28 10.58
C THR A 128 7.71 1.18 10.53
N VAL A 129 7.87 1.85 9.39
CA VAL A 129 7.47 3.24 9.22
C VAL A 129 5.95 3.37 9.37
N ASP A 130 5.55 4.37 10.15
CA ASP A 130 4.16 4.76 10.29
C ASP A 130 3.68 5.35 8.96
N LEU A 131 2.52 4.88 8.51
CA LEU A 131 1.88 5.36 7.28
C LEU A 131 0.94 6.49 7.67
N ASP A 132 1.22 7.70 7.20
CA ASP A 132 0.32 8.83 7.38
C ASP A 132 -0.85 8.71 6.41
N GLU A 133 -2.06 9.03 6.87
CA GLU A 133 -3.21 9.26 5.97
C GLU A 133 -2.83 10.35 4.94
N PRO A 134 -3.34 10.26 3.70
CA PRO A 134 -2.88 11.10 2.62
C PRO A 134 -3.37 12.53 2.89
N LYS A 135 -2.44 13.46 3.12
CA LYS A 135 -2.80 14.89 3.14
C LYS A 135 -3.20 15.32 1.72
N PRO A 136 -4.28 16.10 1.55
CA PRO A 136 -4.68 16.58 0.24
C PRO A 136 -3.57 17.43 -0.40
N ASP A 137 -3.10 16.96 -1.56
CA ASP A 137 -2.40 17.69 -2.63
C ASP A 137 -1.49 18.86 -2.23
N THR A 138 -0.41 18.58 -1.48
CA THR A 138 0.67 19.58 -1.27
C THR A 138 2.10 19.03 -1.25
N THR A 139 2.31 17.71 -1.31
CA THR A 139 3.68 17.15 -1.36
C THR A 139 4.25 17.27 -2.77
N THR A 140 4.81 18.44 -3.07
CA THR A 140 5.72 18.59 -4.20
C THR A 140 6.99 17.83 -3.89
N PHE A 141 7.18 16.71 -4.58
CA PHE A 141 8.40 15.93 -4.55
C PHE A 141 9.48 16.68 -5.33
N THR A 142 10.22 17.56 -4.64
CA THR A 142 11.35 18.28 -5.23
C THR A 142 12.66 17.56 -4.90
N CYS A 143 13.42 17.22 -5.94
CA CYS A 143 14.83 16.85 -5.77
C CYS A 143 15.63 18.13 -5.49
N PRO A 144 16.51 18.16 -4.49
CA PRO A 144 17.43 19.27 -4.27
C PRO A 144 18.45 19.43 -5.40
#